data_AF-A0A0W1CWB8-F1
#
_entry.id   AF-A0A0W1CWB8-F1
#
_cell.length_a   1.000
_cell.length_b   1.000
_cell.length_c   1.000
_cell.angle_alpha   90.00
_cell.angle_beta   90.00
_cell.angle_gamma   90.00
#
_symmetry.space_group_name_H-M   'P 1'
#
loop_
_entity.id
_entity.type
_entity.pdbx_description
1 polymer ?
#
loop_
_entity_poly.entity_id
_entity_poly.type
_entity_poly.pdbx_seq_one_letter_code
_entity_poly.pdbx_strand_id
1 'polypeptide(L)'
;MRDGPPTPDQLIARIAATRPVTVADYMAAANAHYYATRDPLGAAGDFTTAPEISQMFGEMVGIWIADLWSRAGIPAFHYVELGPGRGTLAADALRTMARFGCEPIGVHLVETSPALRAAQLARLPAATHHDEVDALPHDAPLVIVANEFFDALPIHQYIRTADGWRELMVERAGDARVAVAGDVPADEAIPTALRGAAKGAIVETMPVAAAIMQRCAFRLSRQGGAMLAVDYGYSGPAAGDTLQAVKAHRFADPFADPGEVDLTAHVDFTTLADAARGAGVAVTPLATQGEWLRRLGIDARLQSLATATPARADELQGQRDRLVDPGAMGDLFKVLAFTAPSWPTPAGFKGDAA
;
A
#
# COMPACT_ATOMS: atom_id res chain seq x y z
N MET A 1 9.08 -20.36 17.50
CA MET A 1 7.83 -20.35 18.29
C MET A 1 6.70 -20.79 17.38
N ARG A 2 5.85 -21.70 17.83
CA ARG A 2 4.89 -22.48 17.03
C ARG A 2 3.44 -21.99 17.18
N ASP A 3 3.23 -20.69 17.23
CA ASP A 3 1.88 -20.13 17.25
C ASP A 3 1.82 -19.05 16.18
N GLY A 4 0.92 -19.22 15.21
CA GLY A 4 0.64 -18.19 14.20
C GLY A 4 0.07 -16.91 14.83
N PRO A 5 -0.21 -15.87 14.04
CA PRO A 5 -0.82 -14.66 14.57
C PRO A 5 -2.13 -15.00 15.30
N PRO A 6 -2.39 -14.40 16.48
CA PRO A 6 -3.55 -14.72 17.29
C PRO A 6 -4.85 -14.42 16.52
N THR A 7 -5.85 -15.28 16.68
CA THR A 7 -7.14 -15.07 16.01
C THR A 7 -7.83 -13.81 16.52
N PRO A 8 -8.71 -13.20 15.72
CA PRO A 8 -9.55 -12.08 16.15
C PRO A 8 -10.33 -12.38 17.42
N ASP A 9 -10.84 -13.61 17.59
CA ASP A 9 -11.47 -14.05 18.84
C ASP A 9 -10.49 -14.08 20.03
N GLN A 10 -9.23 -14.49 19.80
CA GLN A 10 -8.18 -14.45 20.82
C GLN A 10 -7.77 -13.02 21.18
N LEU A 11 -7.82 -12.08 20.23
CA LEU A 11 -7.55 -10.66 20.47
C LEU A 11 -8.72 -9.95 21.12
N ILE A 12 -9.95 -10.19 20.68
CA ILE A 12 -11.16 -9.75 21.37
C ILE A 12 -11.17 -10.31 22.80
N ALA A 13 -10.77 -11.57 23.00
CA ALA A 13 -10.60 -12.15 24.33
C ALA A 13 -9.44 -11.52 25.14
N ARG A 14 -8.31 -11.16 24.53
CA ARG A 14 -7.20 -10.44 25.19
C ARG A 14 -7.59 -9.03 25.60
N ILE A 15 -8.27 -8.29 24.72
CA ILE A 15 -8.84 -6.96 24.98
C ILE A 15 -9.92 -7.06 26.05
N ALA A 16 -10.78 -8.09 26.00
CA ALA A 16 -11.80 -8.36 27.00
C ALA A 16 -11.21 -8.79 28.36
N ALA A 17 -10.01 -9.39 28.38
CA ALA A 17 -9.27 -9.74 29.58
C ALA A 17 -8.53 -8.53 30.23
N THR A 18 -8.91 -7.30 29.90
CA THR A 18 -8.44 -6.04 30.53
C THR A 18 -6.94 -5.78 30.47
N ARG A 19 -6.26 -6.25 29.42
CA ARG A 19 -4.90 -5.81 29.11
C ARG A 19 -4.95 -4.85 27.92
N PRO A 20 -4.63 -3.56 28.09
CA PRO A 20 -4.52 -2.64 26.97
C PRO A 20 -3.55 -3.20 25.92
N VAL A 21 -3.93 -3.09 24.65
CA VAL A 21 -3.09 -3.51 23.50
C VAL A 21 -2.67 -2.27 22.73
N THR A 22 -1.57 -2.31 22.00
CA THR A 22 -1.19 -1.17 21.15
C THR A 22 -2.20 -1.01 20.01
N VAL A 23 -2.27 0.18 19.42
CA VAL A 23 -3.04 0.39 18.18
C VAL A 23 -2.56 -0.56 17.06
N ALA A 24 -1.25 -0.83 17.01
CA ALA A 24 -0.66 -1.76 16.03
C ALA A 24 -1.20 -3.20 16.20
N ASP A 25 -1.18 -3.72 17.43
CA ASP A 25 -1.70 -5.08 17.72
C ASP A 25 -3.20 -5.17 17.41
N TYR A 26 -3.96 -4.12 17.72
CA TYR A 26 -5.38 -4.02 17.41
C TYR A 26 -5.64 -4.01 15.90
N MET A 27 -4.93 -3.17 15.15
CA MET A 27 -5.06 -3.04 13.70
C MET A 27 -4.68 -4.34 12.98
N ALA A 28 -3.56 -4.96 13.36
CA ALA A 28 -3.12 -6.24 12.82
C ALA A 28 -4.19 -7.33 12.93
N ALA A 29 -4.81 -7.42 14.11
CA ALA A 29 -5.85 -8.38 14.43
C ALA A 29 -7.13 -8.15 13.63
N ALA A 30 -7.61 -6.91 13.63
CA ALA A 30 -8.83 -6.53 12.94
C ALA A 30 -8.70 -6.78 11.44
N ASN A 31 -7.63 -6.28 10.81
CA ASN A 31 -7.41 -6.45 9.38
C ASN A 31 -7.22 -7.93 9.00
N ALA A 32 -6.48 -8.70 9.81
CA ALA A 32 -6.35 -10.14 9.58
C ALA A 32 -7.71 -10.87 9.57
N HIS A 33 -8.66 -10.47 10.43
CA HIS A 33 -10.04 -10.97 10.34
C HIS A 33 -10.72 -10.54 9.06
N TYR A 34 -10.70 -9.23 8.84
CA TYR A 34 -11.49 -8.54 7.84
C TYR A 34 -11.18 -9.09 6.45
N TYR A 35 -9.90 -9.17 6.09
CA TYR A 35 -9.45 -9.69 4.79
C TYR A 35 -9.57 -11.21 4.66
N ALA A 36 -9.68 -11.97 5.76
CA ALA A 36 -9.84 -13.42 5.70
C ALA A 36 -11.30 -13.88 5.48
N THR A 37 -12.29 -13.07 5.86
CA THR A 37 -13.69 -13.50 5.93
C THR A 37 -14.60 -12.93 4.82
N ARG A 38 -14.15 -11.93 4.06
CA ARG A 38 -14.95 -11.29 3.00
C ARG A 38 -14.09 -10.82 1.81
N ASP A 39 -14.75 -10.50 0.69
CA ASP A 39 -14.17 -9.70 -0.41
C ASP A 39 -14.58 -8.24 -0.20
N PRO A 40 -13.67 -7.36 0.30
CA PRO A 40 -14.03 -6.00 0.68
C PRO A 40 -14.04 -5.00 -0.50
N LEU A 41 -13.69 -5.43 -1.72
CA LEU A 41 -13.35 -4.53 -2.82
C LEU A 41 -14.50 -4.30 -3.80
N GLY A 42 -14.65 -3.03 -4.24
CA GLY A 42 -15.51 -2.61 -5.34
C GLY A 42 -16.85 -2.01 -4.90
N ALA A 43 -17.76 -1.78 -5.86
CA ALA A 43 -19.04 -1.08 -5.62
C ALA A 43 -20.03 -1.84 -4.70
N ALA A 44 -19.80 -3.14 -4.50
CA ALA A 44 -20.55 -3.96 -3.55
C ALA A 44 -19.73 -4.28 -2.28
N GLY A 45 -18.48 -3.83 -2.21
CA GLY A 45 -17.59 -3.95 -1.07
C GLY A 45 -17.65 -2.72 -0.15
N ASP A 46 -16.64 -2.56 0.70
CA ASP A 46 -16.57 -1.45 1.66
C ASP A 46 -15.81 -0.23 1.11
N PHE A 47 -14.89 -0.42 0.16
CA PHE A 47 -14.15 0.66 -0.50
C PHE A 47 -13.81 0.36 -1.98
N THR A 48 -13.37 1.38 -2.71
CA THR A 48 -13.03 1.28 -4.14
C THR A 48 -11.60 1.77 -4.36
N THR A 49 -10.74 0.89 -4.84
CA THR A 49 -9.31 1.13 -5.13
C THR A 49 -9.11 1.63 -6.56
N ALA A 50 -7.93 2.21 -6.86
CA ALA A 50 -7.62 2.73 -8.19
C ALA A 50 -7.83 1.70 -9.34
N PRO A 51 -7.41 0.42 -9.20
CA PRO A 51 -7.64 -0.60 -10.22
C PRO A 51 -9.13 -0.92 -10.47
N GLU A 52 -9.98 -0.80 -9.45
CA GLU A 52 -11.42 -1.05 -9.59
C GLU A 52 -12.18 0.15 -10.18
N ILE A 53 -11.59 1.35 -10.13
CA ILE A 53 -12.15 2.56 -10.76
C ILE A 53 -11.97 2.52 -12.27
N SER A 54 -10.78 2.17 -12.76
CA SER A 54 -10.51 2.20 -14.19
C SER A 54 -9.36 1.29 -14.61
N GLN A 55 -9.56 0.60 -15.74
CA GLN A 55 -8.50 -0.13 -16.44
C GLN A 55 -7.30 0.77 -16.77
N MET A 56 -7.53 2.08 -16.97
CA MET A 56 -6.47 3.03 -17.31
C MET A 56 -5.35 3.05 -16.26
N PHE A 57 -5.67 2.83 -14.98
CA PHE A 57 -4.66 2.78 -13.93
C PHE A 57 -3.70 1.60 -14.14
N GLY A 58 -4.23 0.38 -14.29
CA GLY A 58 -3.41 -0.80 -14.53
C GLY A 58 -2.67 -0.76 -15.87
N GLU A 59 -3.25 -0.12 -16.89
CA GLU A 59 -2.56 0.12 -18.15
C GLU A 59 -1.37 1.09 -17.99
N MET A 60 -1.49 2.15 -17.18
CA MET A 60 -0.36 3.05 -16.90
C MET A 60 0.76 2.33 -16.14
N VAL A 61 0.42 1.48 -15.17
CA VAL A 61 1.40 0.64 -14.47
C VAL A 61 2.10 -0.31 -15.45
N GLY A 62 1.34 -0.98 -16.33
CA GLY A 62 1.92 -1.86 -17.36
C GLY A 62 2.84 -1.13 -18.34
N ILE A 63 2.48 0.10 -18.76
CA ILE A 63 3.33 0.96 -19.60
C ILE A 63 4.61 1.34 -18.86
N TRP A 64 4.51 1.73 -17.58
CA TRP A 64 5.66 2.06 -16.76
C TRP A 64 6.65 0.89 -16.63
N ILE A 65 6.13 -0.32 -16.41
CA ILE A 65 6.95 -1.55 -16.38
C ILE A 65 7.61 -1.81 -17.73
N ALA A 66 6.85 -1.75 -18.83
CA ALA A 66 7.36 -2.05 -20.17
C ALA A 66 8.45 -1.05 -20.61
N ASP A 67 8.29 0.24 -20.32
CA ASP A 67 9.31 1.26 -20.55
C ASP A 67 10.58 0.97 -19.76
N LEU A 68 10.46 0.73 -18.45
CA LEU A 68 11.61 0.49 -17.59
C LEU A 68 12.36 -0.79 -17.99
N TRP A 69 11.63 -1.86 -18.30
CA TRP A 69 12.17 -3.12 -18.79
C TRP A 69 12.92 -2.96 -20.12
N SER A 70 12.34 -2.21 -21.07
CA SER A 70 12.98 -1.95 -22.36
C SER A 70 14.30 -1.20 -22.17
N ARG A 71 14.30 -0.12 -21.38
CA ARG A 71 15.50 0.67 -21.07
C ARG A 71 16.53 -0.07 -20.22
N ALA A 72 16.10 -1.07 -19.45
CA ALA A 72 16.98 -1.97 -18.69
C ALA A 72 17.66 -3.03 -19.59
N GLY A 73 17.39 -3.04 -20.90
CA GLY A 73 17.99 -3.98 -21.83
C GLY A 73 17.24 -5.30 -21.95
N ILE A 74 15.92 -5.31 -21.70
CA ILE A 74 15.03 -6.46 -21.91
C ILE A 74 15.49 -7.69 -21.09
N PRO A 75 15.76 -7.56 -19.77
CA PRO A 75 16.12 -8.72 -18.96
C PRO A 75 14.91 -9.66 -18.77
N ALA A 76 15.17 -10.95 -18.52
CA ALA A 76 14.18 -11.80 -17.86
C ALA A 76 13.90 -11.23 -16.47
N PHE A 77 12.65 -11.24 -16.02
CA PHE A 77 12.25 -10.70 -14.72
C PHE A 77 10.98 -11.38 -14.21
N HIS A 78 10.75 -11.26 -12.90
CA HIS A 78 9.52 -11.69 -12.24
C HIS A 78 8.63 -10.49 -11.97
N TYR A 79 7.34 -10.59 -12.33
CA TYR A 79 6.32 -9.65 -11.87
C TYR A 79 5.92 -10.06 -10.46
N VAL A 80 5.91 -9.10 -9.53
CA VAL A 80 5.49 -9.31 -8.15
C VAL A 80 4.45 -8.27 -7.77
N GLU A 81 3.36 -8.67 -7.12
CA GLU A 81 2.41 -7.74 -6.52
C GLU A 81 2.20 -8.05 -5.04
N LEU A 82 2.32 -7.02 -4.20
CA LEU A 82 2.05 -7.10 -2.77
C LEU A 82 0.60 -6.69 -2.51
N GLY A 83 -0.18 -7.55 -1.88
CA GLY A 83 -1.61 -7.32 -1.62
C GLY A 83 -2.41 -7.05 -2.90
N PRO A 84 -2.55 -8.02 -3.82
CA PRO A 84 -3.11 -7.78 -5.15
C PRO A 84 -4.63 -7.52 -5.16
N GLY A 85 -5.30 -7.59 -4.02
CA GLY A 85 -6.76 -7.56 -3.93
C GLY A 85 -7.36 -8.66 -4.79
N ARG A 86 -8.14 -8.31 -5.81
CA ARG A 86 -8.74 -9.28 -6.74
C ARG A 86 -7.79 -9.68 -7.90
N GLY A 87 -6.57 -9.13 -7.95
CA GLY A 87 -5.63 -9.29 -9.06
C GLY A 87 -6.01 -8.49 -10.31
N THR A 88 -6.86 -7.47 -10.17
CA THR A 88 -7.30 -6.61 -11.29
C THR A 88 -6.13 -5.81 -11.86
N LEU A 89 -5.30 -5.23 -10.98
CA LEU A 89 -4.11 -4.47 -11.37
C LEU A 89 -3.12 -5.34 -12.14
N ALA A 90 -2.70 -6.48 -11.57
CA ALA A 90 -1.87 -7.46 -12.27
C ALA A 90 -2.43 -7.82 -13.66
N ALA A 91 -3.73 -8.14 -13.76
CA ALA A 91 -4.33 -8.52 -15.04
C ALA A 91 -4.22 -7.42 -16.10
N ASP A 92 -4.51 -6.16 -15.74
CA ASP A 92 -4.41 -5.03 -16.65
C ASP A 92 -2.95 -4.67 -17.00
N ALA A 93 -2.05 -4.72 -16.02
CA ALA A 93 -0.64 -4.45 -16.22
C ALA A 93 -0.02 -5.51 -17.16
N LEU A 94 -0.20 -6.80 -16.87
CA LEU A 94 0.33 -7.91 -17.69
C LEU A 94 -0.25 -7.88 -19.10
N ARG A 95 -1.55 -7.65 -19.26
CA ARG A 95 -2.20 -7.48 -20.58
C ARG A 95 -1.57 -6.34 -21.37
N THR A 96 -1.21 -5.25 -20.70
CA THR A 96 -0.61 -4.08 -21.34
C THR A 96 0.84 -4.31 -21.71
N MET A 97 1.63 -4.90 -20.81
CA MET A 97 3.03 -5.26 -21.02
C MET A 97 3.20 -6.19 -22.23
N ALA A 98 2.31 -7.18 -22.38
CA ALA A 98 2.33 -8.11 -23.52
C ALA A 98 2.23 -7.40 -24.89
N ARG A 99 1.58 -6.23 -24.97
CA ARG A 99 1.50 -5.44 -26.21
C ARG A 99 2.86 -4.88 -26.67
N PHE A 100 3.83 -4.82 -25.76
CA PHE A 100 5.20 -4.38 -26.01
C PHE A 100 6.19 -5.55 -26.04
N GLY A 101 5.70 -6.80 -26.01
CA GLY A 101 6.53 -8.00 -25.87
C GLY A 101 7.21 -8.12 -24.50
N CYS A 102 6.77 -7.33 -23.51
CA CYS A 102 7.27 -7.39 -22.15
C CYS A 102 6.50 -8.51 -21.42
N GLU A 103 7.15 -9.68 -21.29
CA GLU A 103 6.56 -10.85 -20.63
C GLU A 103 7.45 -11.28 -19.45
N PRO A 104 6.91 -11.32 -18.22
CA PRO A 104 7.66 -11.83 -17.09
C PRO A 104 7.83 -13.34 -17.19
N ILE A 105 8.93 -13.87 -16.66
CA ILE A 105 9.16 -15.32 -16.59
C ILE A 105 8.37 -15.98 -15.44
N GLY A 106 7.79 -15.17 -14.55
CA GLY A 106 6.95 -15.60 -13.44
C GLY A 106 6.07 -14.47 -12.92
N VAL A 107 4.84 -14.82 -12.50
CA VAL A 107 3.89 -13.91 -11.85
C VAL A 107 3.73 -14.36 -10.41
N HIS A 108 4.11 -13.50 -9.46
CA HIS A 108 4.13 -13.81 -8.04
C HIS A 108 3.26 -12.83 -7.25
N LEU A 109 2.41 -13.36 -6.38
CA LEU A 109 1.46 -12.57 -5.60
C LEU A 109 1.71 -12.82 -4.12
N VAL A 110 2.02 -11.77 -3.35
CA VAL A 110 2.18 -11.85 -1.90
C VAL A 110 0.83 -11.51 -1.26
N GLU A 111 0.12 -12.53 -0.81
CA GLU A 111 -1.27 -12.45 -0.34
C GLU A 111 -1.49 -13.52 0.72
N THR A 112 -2.09 -13.21 1.86
CA THR A 112 -2.36 -14.20 2.93
C THR A 112 -3.80 -14.68 2.96
N SER A 113 -4.75 -13.94 2.36
CA SER A 113 -6.18 -14.27 2.37
C SER A 113 -6.51 -15.42 1.41
N PRO A 114 -7.01 -16.57 1.90
CA PRO A 114 -7.40 -17.69 1.05
C PRO A 114 -8.50 -17.32 0.03
N ALA A 115 -9.43 -16.44 0.41
CA ALA A 115 -10.51 -15.99 -0.46
C ALA A 115 -9.98 -15.17 -1.64
N LEU A 116 -9.08 -14.22 -1.37
CA LEU A 116 -8.44 -13.41 -2.41
C LEU A 116 -7.53 -14.25 -3.29
N ARG A 117 -6.75 -15.20 -2.73
CA ARG A 117 -5.96 -16.14 -3.52
C ARG A 117 -6.80 -16.90 -4.53
N ALA A 118 -7.98 -17.39 -4.14
CA ALA A 118 -8.89 -18.09 -5.05
C ALA A 118 -9.40 -17.18 -6.19
N ALA A 119 -9.80 -15.95 -5.87
CA ALA A 119 -10.22 -14.96 -6.87
C ALA A 119 -9.08 -14.59 -7.83
N GLN A 120 -7.87 -14.41 -7.30
CA GLN A 120 -6.66 -14.12 -8.06
C GLN A 120 -6.29 -15.28 -8.99
N LEU A 121 -6.33 -16.54 -8.54
CA LEU A 121 -6.07 -17.71 -9.41
C LEU A 121 -7.11 -17.87 -10.51
N ALA A 122 -8.37 -17.55 -10.25
CA ALA A 122 -9.40 -17.57 -11.28
C ALA A 122 -9.13 -16.53 -12.39
N ARG A 123 -8.50 -15.41 -12.05
CA ARG A 123 -8.14 -14.33 -12.99
C ARG A 123 -6.76 -14.51 -13.63
N LEU A 124 -5.80 -15.04 -12.88
CA LEU A 124 -4.40 -15.21 -13.23
C LEU A 124 -3.98 -16.67 -12.92
N PRO A 125 -4.37 -17.65 -13.75
CA PRO A 125 -4.15 -19.07 -13.44
C PRO A 125 -2.67 -19.48 -13.33
N ALA A 126 -1.76 -18.69 -13.91
CA ALA A 126 -0.31 -18.93 -13.86
C ALA A 126 0.39 -18.26 -12.66
N ALA A 127 -0.34 -17.54 -11.82
CA ALA A 127 0.24 -16.86 -10.67
C ALA A 127 0.65 -17.85 -9.58
N THR A 128 1.78 -17.57 -8.92
CA THR A 128 2.24 -18.29 -7.73
C THR A 128 2.09 -17.41 -6.50
N HIS A 129 1.39 -17.91 -5.49
CA HIS A 129 1.18 -17.20 -4.23
C HIS A 129 2.30 -17.41 -3.22
N HIS A 130 2.60 -16.36 -2.47
CA HIS A 130 3.57 -16.34 -1.37
C HIS A 130 2.95 -15.71 -0.13
N ASP A 131 3.37 -16.16 1.05
CA ASP A 131 2.93 -15.57 2.32
C ASP A 131 3.75 -14.30 2.65
N GLU A 132 4.99 -14.23 2.19
CA GLU A 132 5.91 -13.11 2.48
C GLU A 132 6.91 -12.88 1.34
N VAL A 133 7.51 -11.69 1.34
CA VAL A 133 8.51 -11.26 0.34
C VAL A 133 9.74 -12.17 0.30
N ASP A 134 10.10 -12.79 1.42
CA ASP A 134 11.31 -13.62 1.50
C ASP A 134 11.18 -14.94 0.71
N ALA A 135 9.95 -15.41 0.46
CA ALA A 135 9.68 -16.61 -0.32
C ALA A 135 9.75 -16.40 -1.84
N LEU A 136 9.89 -15.14 -2.29
CA LEU A 136 9.99 -14.81 -3.72
C LEU A 136 11.22 -15.46 -4.38
N PRO A 137 11.20 -15.69 -5.70
CA PRO A 137 12.34 -16.27 -6.43
C PRO A 137 13.58 -15.35 -6.44
N HIS A 138 14.76 -15.96 -6.51
CA HIS A 138 16.07 -15.29 -6.44
C HIS A 138 16.85 -15.32 -7.77
N ASP A 139 16.29 -15.93 -8.81
CA ASP A 139 16.97 -16.27 -10.07
C ASP A 139 16.88 -15.19 -11.15
N ALA A 140 16.05 -14.16 -10.95
CA ALA A 140 15.93 -13.01 -11.86
C ALA A 140 15.53 -11.73 -11.11
N PRO A 141 15.74 -10.53 -11.70
CA PRO A 141 15.21 -9.27 -11.20
C PRO A 141 13.72 -9.31 -10.84
N LEU A 142 13.34 -8.55 -9.81
CA LEU A 142 11.93 -8.40 -9.41
C LEU A 142 11.39 -7.04 -9.88
N VAL A 143 10.23 -7.02 -10.53
CA VAL A 143 9.43 -5.81 -10.72
C VAL A 143 8.23 -5.89 -9.80
N ILE A 144 8.31 -5.16 -8.68
CA ILE A 144 7.36 -5.23 -7.58
C ILE A 144 6.36 -4.07 -7.68
N VAL A 145 5.08 -4.35 -7.53
CA VAL A 145 4.01 -3.35 -7.42
C VAL A 145 3.34 -3.49 -6.07
N ALA A 146 3.13 -2.38 -5.37
CA ALA A 146 2.38 -2.30 -4.12
C ALA A 146 1.41 -1.12 -4.23
N ASN A 147 0.13 -1.41 -4.45
CA ASN A 147 -0.93 -0.40 -4.54
C ASN A 147 -1.89 -0.58 -3.36
N GLU A 148 -2.04 0.44 -2.51
CA GLU A 148 -2.92 0.38 -1.33
C GLU A 148 -2.61 -0.86 -0.49
N PHE A 149 -1.32 -1.07 -0.25
CA PHE A 149 -0.79 -2.20 0.52
C PHE A 149 -0.25 -1.74 1.87
N PHE A 150 0.39 -0.56 1.90
CA PHE A 150 1.10 -0.10 3.09
C PHE A 150 0.15 0.57 4.09
N ASP A 151 -0.95 1.17 3.63
CA ASP A 151 -1.99 1.77 4.46
C ASP A 151 -2.70 0.77 5.39
N ALA A 152 -2.85 -0.47 4.94
CA ALA A 152 -3.49 -1.56 5.67
C ALA A 152 -2.56 -2.24 6.69
N LEU A 153 -1.27 -1.86 6.74
CA LEU A 153 -0.30 -2.42 7.67
C LEU A 153 -0.36 -1.76 9.05
N PRO A 154 -0.07 -2.52 10.12
CA PRO A 154 -0.14 -2.01 11.49
C PRO A 154 0.73 -0.77 11.75
N ILE A 155 0.12 0.26 12.34
CA ILE A 155 0.79 1.46 12.83
C ILE A 155 0.76 1.56 14.36
N HIS A 156 1.82 2.08 14.96
CA HIS A 156 1.81 2.54 16.34
C HIS A 156 1.42 4.01 16.36
N GLN A 157 0.55 4.40 17.30
CA GLN A 157 0.24 5.80 17.56
C GLN A 157 0.81 6.22 18.91
N TYR A 158 1.34 7.43 18.99
CA TYR A 158 1.86 8.03 20.21
C TYR A 158 1.21 9.39 20.43
N ILE A 159 0.89 9.72 21.68
CA ILE A 159 0.26 10.98 22.06
C ILE A 159 1.14 11.80 23.00
N ARG A 160 1.23 13.12 22.75
CA ARG A 160 1.90 14.06 23.64
C ARG A 160 1.00 14.39 24.84
N THR A 161 1.33 13.85 26.01
CA THR A 161 0.63 14.15 27.28
C THR A 161 1.29 15.32 28.02
N ALA A 162 0.79 15.65 29.22
CA ALA A 162 1.46 16.62 30.09
C ALA A 162 2.82 16.09 30.62
N ASP A 163 2.96 14.77 30.75
CA ASP A 163 4.11 14.10 31.35
C ASP A 163 5.05 13.46 30.31
N GLY A 164 4.98 13.91 29.05
CA GLY A 164 5.79 13.38 27.94
C GLY A 164 4.99 12.56 26.94
N TRP A 165 5.70 11.88 26.04
CA TRP A 165 5.08 11.03 25.02
C TRP A 165 4.69 9.67 25.60
N ARG A 166 3.49 9.22 25.24
CA ARG A 166 2.97 7.88 25.59
C ARG A 166 2.49 7.20 24.33
N GLU A 167 2.61 5.87 24.28
CA GLU A 167 1.95 5.08 23.25
C GLU A 167 0.42 5.08 23.50
N LEU A 168 -0.37 5.19 22.43
CA LEU A 168 -1.81 4.99 22.52
C LEU A 168 -2.09 3.49 22.55
N MET A 169 -2.89 3.12 23.55
CA MET A 169 -3.33 1.76 23.82
C MET A 169 -4.84 1.68 23.61
N VAL A 170 -5.32 0.58 23.09
CA VAL A 170 -6.74 0.25 22.99
C VAL A 170 -7.13 -0.57 24.21
N GLU A 171 -8.08 -0.04 25.00
CA GLU A 171 -8.62 -0.71 26.18
C GLU A 171 -10.14 -0.85 26.11
N ARG A 172 -10.69 -1.73 26.95
CA ARG A 172 -12.14 -1.90 27.10
C ARG A 172 -12.67 -0.91 28.13
N ALA A 173 -13.63 -0.08 27.73
CA ALA A 173 -14.38 0.82 28.60
C ALA A 173 -15.87 0.45 28.57
N GLY A 174 -16.30 -0.35 29.54
CA GLY A 174 -17.65 -0.94 29.51
C GLY A 174 -17.79 -1.86 28.30
N ASP A 175 -18.79 -1.62 27.44
CA ASP A 175 -18.98 -2.37 26.19
C ASP A 175 -18.25 -1.74 24.97
N ALA A 176 -17.65 -0.57 25.15
CA ALA A 176 -16.88 0.11 24.13
C ALA A 176 -15.38 -0.21 24.22
N ARG A 177 -14.65 0.12 23.15
CA ARG A 177 -13.20 0.18 23.15
C ARG A 177 -12.78 1.63 22.94
N VAL A 178 -11.74 2.06 23.63
CA VAL A 178 -11.26 3.45 23.60
C VAL A 178 -9.75 3.47 23.51
N ALA A 179 -9.22 4.49 22.83
CA ALA A 179 -7.79 4.79 22.83
C ALA A 179 -7.44 5.59 24.09
N VAL A 180 -6.46 5.12 24.84
CA VAL A 180 -5.93 5.77 26.05
C VAL A 180 -4.41 5.87 26.01
N ALA A 181 -3.86 6.88 26.66
CA ALA A 181 -2.42 6.98 26.83
C ALA A 181 -1.92 5.86 27.75
N GLY A 182 -0.94 5.07 27.29
CA GLY A 182 -0.27 4.08 28.12
C GLY A 182 0.64 4.70 29.18
N ASP A 183 1.10 3.88 30.13
CA ASP A 183 1.88 4.34 31.28
C ASP A 183 3.39 4.45 31.02
N VAL A 184 3.89 3.85 29.94
CA VAL A 184 5.32 3.78 29.62
C VAL A 184 5.75 5.02 28.83
N PRO A 185 6.85 5.70 29.21
CA PRO A 185 7.38 6.82 28.42
C PRO A 185 7.83 6.35 27.03
N ALA A 186 7.50 7.11 25.99
CA ALA A 186 7.74 6.73 24.60
C ALA A 186 8.56 7.77 23.80
N ASP A 187 9.20 8.74 24.47
CA ASP A 187 9.96 9.82 23.81
C ASP A 187 11.05 9.32 22.84
N GLU A 188 11.62 8.13 23.08
CA GLU A 188 12.63 7.52 22.22
C GLU A 188 12.05 7.02 20.88
N ALA A 189 10.78 6.62 20.85
CA ALA A 189 10.08 6.19 19.63
C ALA A 189 9.71 7.37 18.72
N ILE A 190 9.74 8.60 19.24
CA ILE A 190 9.35 9.80 18.50
C ILE A 190 10.51 10.34 17.68
N PRO A 191 10.32 10.61 16.38
CA PRO A 191 11.29 11.32 15.56
C PRO A 191 11.75 12.62 16.22
N THR A 192 13.05 12.87 16.25
CA THR A 192 13.64 14.03 16.96
C THR A 192 12.97 15.36 16.60
N ALA A 193 12.59 15.55 15.33
CA ALA A 193 11.90 16.75 14.84
C ALA A 193 10.51 16.97 15.44
N LEU A 194 9.85 15.92 15.94
CA LEU A 194 8.48 15.97 16.47
C LEU A 194 8.43 15.91 18.00
N ARG A 195 9.53 15.63 18.69
CA ARG A 195 9.56 15.49 20.16
C ARG A 195 9.03 16.71 20.90
N GLY A 196 9.20 17.90 20.32
CA GLY A 196 8.71 19.18 20.85
C GLY A 196 7.29 19.56 20.47
N ALA A 197 6.50 18.66 19.87
CA ALA A 197 5.11 18.97 19.49
C ALA A 197 4.23 19.31 20.71
N ALA A 198 3.15 20.04 20.46
CA ALA A 198 2.23 20.49 21.49
C ALA A 198 1.48 19.32 22.15
N LYS A 199 1.00 19.53 23.38
CA LYS A 199 0.12 18.57 24.08
C LYS A 199 -1.08 18.22 23.19
N GLY A 200 -1.41 16.94 23.12
CA GLY A 200 -2.47 16.40 22.25
C GLY A 200 -2.03 16.07 20.84
N ALA A 201 -0.80 16.40 20.43
CA ALA A 201 -0.25 15.94 19.16
C ALA A 201 -0.17 14.41 19.13
N ILE A 202 -0.50 13.84 17.98
CA ILE A 202 -0.37 12.41 17.69
C ILE A 202 0.76 12.24 16.67
N VAL A 203 1.61 11.21 16.88
CA VAL A 203 2.64 10.79 15.94
C VAL A 203 2.44 9.31 15.66
N GLU A 204 2.49 8.96 14.39
CA GLU A 204 2.30 7.58 13.94
C GLU A 204 3.63 7.03 13.41
N THR A 205 3.89 5.75 13.66
CA THR A 205 5.07 5.06 13.12
C THR A 205 4.66 3.72 12.56
N MET A 206 5.34 3.26 11.50
CA MET A 206 4.97 2.07 10.74
C MET A 206 6.13 1.06 10.61
N PRO A 207 6.60 0.48 11.73
CA PRO A 207 7.77 -0.42 11.74
C PRO A 207 7.57 -1.66 10.86
N VAL A 208 6.35 -2.18 10.73
CA VAL A 208 6.04 -3.33 9.86
C VAL A 208 6.23 -2.96 8.39
N ALA A 209 5.67 -1.83 7.94
CA ALA A 209 5.85 -1.31 6.59
C ALA A 209 7.33 -1.06 6.27
N ALA A 210 8.06 -0.43 7.20
CA ALA A 210 9.50 -0.20 7.06
C ALA A 210 10.29 -1.51 6.92
N ALA A 211 9.97 -2.55 7.70
CA ALA A 211 10.63 -3.84 7.64
C ALA A 211 10.37 -4.56 6.30
N ILE A 212 9.12 -4.54 5.80
CA ILE A 212 8.78 -5.11 4.49
C ILE A 212 9.51 -4.35 3.38
N MET A 213 9.51 -3.02 3.42
CA MET A 213 10.23 -2.20 2.45
C MET A 213 11.74 -2.47 2.47
N GLN A 214 12.35 -2.66 3.64
CA GLN A 214 13.76 -3.06 3.76
C GLN A 214 14.03 -4.42 3.09
N ARG A 215 13.14 -5.41 3.28
CA ARG A 215 13.25 -6.71 2.61
C ARG A 215 13.14 -6.56 1.10
N CYS A 216 12.12 -5.85 0.59
CA CYS A 216 11.98 -5.55 -0.83
C CYS A 216 13.24 -4.88 -1.39
N ALA A 217 13.73 -3.84 -0.73
CA ALA A 217 14.92 -3.11 -1.16
C ALA A 217 16.19 -3.98 -1.15
N PHE A 218 16.33 -4.86 -0.15
CA PHE A 218 17.42 -5.85 -0.11
C PHE A 218 17.35 -6.83 -1.28
N ARG A 219 16.14 -7.29 -1.67
CA ARG A 219 15.97 -8.10 -2.88
C ARG A 219 16.43 -7.33 -4.12
N LEU A 220 15.92 -6.12 -4.32
CA LEU A 220 16.26 -5.28 -5.47
C LEU A 220 17.77 -5.03 -5.58
N SER A 221 18.45 -4.70 -4.48
CA SER A 221 19.89 -4.41 -4.49
C SER A 221 20.77 -5.62 -4.79
N ARG A 222 20.27 -6.84 -4.56
CA ARG A 222 21.01 -8.10 -4.77
C ARG A 222 20.77 -8.74 -6.12
N GLN A 223 19.53 -8.77 -6.61
CA GLN A 223 19.17 -9.46 -7.85
C GLN A 223 18.71 -8.52 -8.98
N GLY A 224 18.68 -7.22 -8.74
CA GLY A 224 18.18 -6.23 -9.69
C GLY A 224 16.66 -6.07 -9.64
N GLY A 225 16.17 -5.07 -10.36
CA GLY A 225 14.74 -4.81 -10.51
C GLY A 225 14.31 -3.43 -10.08
N ALA A 226 13.00 -3.29 -9.94
CA ALA A 226 12.36 -2.05 -9.52
C ALA A 226 11.13 -2.34 -8.65
N MET A 227 10.69 -1.32 -7.92
CA MET A 227 9.43 -1.34 -7.20
C MET A 227 8.67 -0.04 -7.41
N LEU A 228 7.34 -0.15 -7.49
CA LEU A 228 6.41 0.97 -7.49
C LEU A 228 5.50 0.85 -6.27
N ALA A 229 5.48 1.88 -5.43
CA ALA A 229 4.55 2.01 -4.31
C ALA A 229 3.56 3.14 -4.59
N VAL A 230 2.27 2.84 -4.52
CA VAL A 230 1.17 3.79 -4.69
C VAL A 230 0.26 3.69 -3.49
N ASP A 231 0.12 4.78 -2.76
CA ASP A 231 -0.71 4.81 -1.55
C ASP A 231 -1.08 6.25 -1.17
N TYR A 232 -2.10 6.43 -0.34
CA TYR A 232 -2.42 7.76 0.19
C TYR A 232 -1.60 8.04 1.44
N GLY A 233 -1.00 9.22 1.48
CA GLY A 233 0.01 9.49 2.48
C GLY A 233 0.71 10.84 2.34
N TYR A 234 1.81 10.96 3.07
CA TYR A 234 2.56 12.19 3.26
C TYR A 234 4.08 11.97 3.17
N SER A 235 4.82 13.08 3.21
CA SER A 235 6.28 13.08 3.37
C SER A 235 6.73 14.12 4.38
N GLY A 236 7.94 13.92 4.90
CA GLY A 236 8.48 14.62 6.04
C GLY A 236 8.02 14.04 7.38
N PRO A 237 8.67 14.44 8.48
CA PRO A 237 8.11 14.20 9.80
C PRO A 237 6.76 14.94 9.90
N ALA A 238 5.69 14.21 10.17
CA ALA A 238 4.36 14.78 10.38
C ALA A 238 3.78 14.30 11.71
N ALA A 239 3.04 15.18 12.36
CA ALA A 239 2.15 14.82 13.45
C ALA A 239 0.71 14.92 12.95
N GLY A 240 -0.11 13.94 13.28
CA GLY A 240 -1.48 13.81 12.82
C GLY A 240 -2.05 12.45 13.21
N ASP A 241 -3.35 12.41 13.41
CA ASP A 241 -4.11 11.17 13.56
C ASP A 241 -4.67 10.80 12.19
N THR A 242 -4.20 9.69 11.65
CA THR A 242 -4.61 9.23 10.31
C THR A 242 -5.25 7.85 10.32
N LEU A 243 -5.32 7.20 11.49
CA LEU A 243 -6.08 5.97 11.67
C LEU A 243 -7.54 6.21 11.30
N GLN A 244 -8.00 5.48 10.30
CA GLN A 244 -9.34 5.56 9.78
C GLN A 244 -9.96 4.18 9.72
N ALA A 245 -11.29 4.17 9.75
CA ALA A 245 -12.08 2.99 9.51
C ALA A 245 -13.14 3.26 8.46
N VAL A 246 -13.30 2.32 7.53
CA VAL A 246 -14.30 2.41 6.47
C VAL A 246 -15.20 1.18 6.49
N LYS A 247 -16.50 1.41 6.36
CA LYS A 247 -17.53 0.38 6.22
C LYS A 247 -18.65 0.89 5.31
N ALA A 248 -18.98 0.12 4.27
CA ALA A 248 -19.95 0.49 3.26
C ALA A 248 -19.78 1.93 2.73
N HIS A 249 -18.56 2.28 2.31
CA HIS A 249 -18.17 3.59 1.77
C HIS A 249 -18.39 4.79 2.71
N ARG A 250 -18.44 4.56 4.03
CA ARG A 250 -18.57 5.62 5.03
C ARG A 250 -17.52 5.45 6.13
N PHE A 251 -17.14 6.58 6.72
CA PHE A 251 -16.34 6.58 7.95
C PHE A 251 -17.07 5.81 9.05
N ALA A 252 -16.33 4.95 9.71
CA ALA A 252 -16.74 4.22 10.89
C ALA A 252 -15.84 4.59 12.08
N ASP A 253 -16.26 4.20 13.28
CA ASP A 253 -15.40 4.24 14.45
C ASP A 253 -14.39 3.09 14.38
N PRO A 254 -13.06 3.35 14.38
CA PRO A 254 -12.03 2.31 14.35
C PRO A 254 -12.13 1.28 15.48
N PHE A 255 -12.73 1.64 16.62
CA PHE A 255 -12.73 0.82 17.81
C PHE A 255 -14.06 0.07 18.06
N ALA A 256 -15.11 0.37 17.29
CA ALA A 256 -16.44 -0.17 17.51
C ALA A 256 -16.54 -1.68 17.19
N ASP A 257 -16.27 -2.06 15.95
CA ASP A 257 -16.48 -3.42 15.45
C ASP A 257 -15.16 -4.03 14.90
N PRO A 258 -14.23 -4.51 15.77
CA PRO A 258 -12.95 -5.04 15.31
C PRO A 258 -13.14 -6.21 14.35
N GLY A 259 -12.49 -6.11 13.19
CA GLY A 259 -12.58 -7.11 12.13
C GLY A 259 -13.79 -6.96 11.22
N GLU A 260 -14.73 -6.07 11.54
CA GLU A 260 -15.92 -5.79 10.72
C GLU A 260 -15.84 -4.48 9.94
N VAL A 261 -14.78 -3.72 10.17
CA VAL A 261 -14.41 -2.50 9.46
C VAL A 261 -13.00 -2.67 8.92
N ASP A 262 -12.72 -2.09 7.76
CA ASP A 262 -11.36 -1.97 7.26
C ASP A 262 -10.64 -0.85 8.03
N LEU A 263 -9.45 -1.13 8.57
CA LEU A 263 -8.64 -0.14 9.26
C LEU A 263 -7.45 0.24 8.41
N THR A 264 -7.27 1.54 8.20
CA THR A 264 -6.16 2.06 7.40
C THR A 264 -5.53 3.28 8.04
N ALA A 265 -4.32 3.60 7.61
CA ALA A 265 -3.62 4.82 8.00
C ALA A 265 -2.87 5.42 6.81
N HIS A 266 -2.62 6.72 6.85
CA HIS A 266 -1.81 7.38 5.83
C HIS A 266 -0.37 6.87 5.87
N VAL A 267 0.19 6.60 4.70
CA VAL A 267 1.57 6.11 4.56
C VAL A 267 2.59 7.23 4.70
N ASP A 268 3.62 7.02 5.54
CA ASP A 268 4.79 7.88 5.60
C ASP A 268 5.83 7.48 4.53
N PHE A 269 5.77 8.12 3.37
CA PHE A 269 6.70 7.85 2.28
C PHE A 269 8.16 8.19 2.61
N THR A 270 8.43 8.97 3.67
CA THR A 270 9.79 9.23 4.16
C THR A 270 10.39 7.97 4.75
N THR A 271 9.64 7.31 5.62
CA THR A 271 10.05 6.06 6.25
C THR A 271 10.26 4.96 5.20
N LEU A 272 9.40 4.86 4.17
CA LEU A 272 9.64 3.92 3.06
C LEU A 272 10.92 4.26 2.28
N ALA A 273 11.13 5.54 1.96
CA ALA A 273 12.33 6.00 1.26
C ALA A 273 13.61 5.72 2.06
N ASP A 274 13.62 5.97 3.36
CA ASP A 274 14.78 5.76 4.22
C ASP A 274 15.08 4.28 4.43
N ALA A 275 14.04 3.44 4.59
CA ALA A 275 14.15 1.99 4.59
C ALA A 275 14.82 1.47 3.32
N ALA A 276 14.45 2.00 2.15
CA ALA A 276 15.03 1.60 0.87
C ALA A 276 16.48 2.09 0.68
N ARG A 277 16.77 3.35 1.03
CA ARG A 277 18.12 3.94 0.94
C ARG A 277 19.12 3.19 1.80
N GLY A 278 18.70 2.71 2.98
CA GLY A 278 19.54 1.89 3.85
C GLY A 278 20.06 0.62 3.18
N ALA A 279 19.36 0.10 2.17
CA ALA A 279 19.76 -1.09 1.39
C ALA A 279 20.51 -0.75 0.08
N GLY A 280 20.82 0.53 -0.16
CA GLY A 280 21.54 0.99 -1.35
C GLY A 280 20.69 1.08 -2.62
N VAL A 281 19.36 1.12 -2.50
CA VAL A 281 18.42 1.24 -3.62
C VAL A 281 18.16 2.71 -3.93
N ALA A 282 18.13 3.07 -5.22
CA ALA A 282 17.81 4.42 -5.66
C ALA A 282 16.32 4.70 -5.51
N VAL A 283 15.97 5.90 -5.05
CA VAL A 283 14.59 6.30 -4.76
C VAL A 283 14.26 7.57 -5.54
N THR A 284 13.14 7.59 -6.26
CA THR A 284 12.68 8.79 -6.98
C THR A 284 12.21 9.88 -6.01
N PRO A 285 12.08 11.14 -6.46
CA PRO A 285 11.30 12.13 -5.73
C PRO A 285 9.84 11.68 -5.61
N LEU A 286 9.21 11.96 -4.46
CA LEU A 286 7.79 11.66 -4.26
C LEU A 286 6.95 12.47 -5.26
N ALA A 287 6.07 11.77 -6.00
CA ALA A 287 5.11 12.38 -6.91
C ALA A 287 3.68 12.21 -6.37
N THR A 288 2.75 13.03 -6.84
CA THR A 288 1.32 12.75 -6.67
C THR A 288 0.84 11.80 -7.75
N GLN A 289 -0.19 10.99 -7.47
CA GLN A 289 -0.74 10.05 -8.44
C GLN A 289 -1.22 10.76 -9.71
N GLY A 290 -1.90 11.88 -9.57
CA GLY A 290 -2.41 12.65 -10.69
C GLY A 290 -1.31 13.25 -11.56
N GLU A 291 -0.18 13.65 -10.98
CA GLU A 291 1.00 14.09 -11.75
C GLU A 291 1.62 12.90 -12.49
N TRP A 292 1.86 11.78 -11.80
CA TRP A 292 2.52 10.60 -12.34
C TRP A 292 1.72 9.97 -13.51
N LEU A 293 0.41 9.76 -13.34
CA LEU A 293 -0.46 9.21 -14.38
C LEU A 293 -0.52 10.10 -15.62
N ARG A 294 -0.58 11.43 -15.46
CA ARG A 294 -0.56 12.38 -16.59
C ARG A 294 0.77 12.32 -17.34
N ARG A 295 1.91 12.24 -16.63
CA ARG A 295 3.23 12.09 -17.25
C ARG A 295 3.37 10.80 -18.05
N LEU A 296 2.72 9.71 -17.61
CA LEU A 296 2.70 8.43 -18.35
C LEU A 296 1.71 8.40 -19.54
N GLY A 297 0.88 9.45 -19.70
CA GLY A 297 0.01 9.59 -20.86
C GLY A 297 -1.41 9.05 -20.67
N ILE A 298 -1.95 9.06 -19.43
CA ILE A 298 -3.33 8.64 -19.17
C ILE A 298 -4.36 9.39 -20.03
N ASP A 299 -4.12 10.67 -20.33
CA ASP A 299 -5.03 11.49 -21.15
C ASP A 299 -5.08 11.03 -22.61
N ALA A 300 -3.93 10.61 -23.17
CA ALA A 300 -3.89 10.00 -24.49
C ALA A 300 -4.61 8.64 -24.50
N ARG A 301 -4.52 7.90 -23.39
CA ARG A 301 -5.22 6.62 -23.27
C ARG A 301 -6.73 6.78 -23.17
N LEU A 302 -7.19 7.75 -22.38
CA LEU A 302 -8.60 8.16 -22.32
C LEU A 302 -9.12 8.49 -23.72
N GLN A 303 -8.42 9.33 -24.48
CA GLN A 303 -8.82 9.70 -25.84
C GLN A 303 -8.96 8.47 -26.74
N SER A 304 -8.02 7.52 -26.64
CA SER A 304 -8.06 6.27 -27.42
C SER A 304 -9.27 5.41 -27.05
N LEU A 305 -9.56 5.26 -25.75
CA LEU A 305 -10.71 4.48 -25.27
C LEU A 305 -12.05 5.14 -25.64
N ALA A 306 -12.17 6.45 -25.45
CA ALA A 306 -13.36 7.22 -25.81
C ALA A 306 -13.64 7.17 -27.32
N THR A 307 -12.59 7.19 -28.16
CA THR A 307 -12.74 7.04 -29.61
C THR A 307 -13.20 5.63 -29.99
N ALA A 308 -12.66 4.60 -29.34
CA ALA A 308 -13.04 3.21 -29.59
C ALA A 308 -14.44 2.86 -29.06
N THR A 309 -14.91 3.55 -28.03
CA THR A 309 -16.25 3.32 -27.45
C THR A 309 -16.94 4.65 -27.09
N PRO A 310 -17.43 5.40 -28.10
CA PRO A 310 -18.00 6.73 -27.88
C PRO A 310 -19.16 6.77 -26.88
N ALA A 311 -19.95 5.70 -26.81
CA ALA A 311 -21.06 5.57 -25.87
C ALA A 311 -20.64 5.57 -24.39
N ARG A 312 -19.37 5.31 -24.08
CA ARG A 312 -18.82 5.29 -22.71
C ARG A 312 -17.88 6.47 -22.44
N ALA A 313 -17.80 7.46 -23.34
CA ALA A 313 -16.83 8.55 -23.23
C ALA A 313 -16.96 9.32 -21.89
N ASP A 314 -18.18 9.67 -21.48
CA ASP A 314 -18.42 10.40 -20.23
C ASP A 314 -18.08 9.57 -18.99
N GLU A 315 -18.37 8.26 -19.00
CA GLU A 315 -17.99 7.32 -17.94
C GLU A 315 -16.47 7.25 -17.80
N LEU A 316 -15.75 7.07 -18.92
CA LEU A 316 -14.30 7.00 -18.96
C LEU A 316 -13.65 8.31 -18.51
N GLN A 317 -14.23 9.45 -18.90
CA GLN A 317 -13.79 10.78 -18.44
C GLN A 317 -13.91 10.87 -16.91
N GLY A 318 -15.07 10.53 -16.34
CA GLY A 318 -15.27 10.54 -14.89
C GLY A 318 -14.32 9.60 -14.13
N GLN A 319 -14.04 8.42 -14.69
CA GLN A 319 -13.05 7.48 -14.14
C GLN A 319 -11.64 8.06 -14.13
N ARG A 320 -11.19 8.66 -15.24
CA ARG A 320 -9.89 9.34 -15.30
C ARG A 320 -9.84 10.48 -14.29
N ASP A 321 -10.86 11.33 -14.26
CA ASP A 321 -10.89 12.51 -13.38
C ASP A 321 -10.82 12.08 -11.91
N ARG A 322 -11.51 11.01 -11.52
CA ARG A 322 -11.38 10.43 -10.18
C ARG A 322 -9.94 10.05 -9.82
N LEU A 323 -9.18 9.50 -10.77
CA LEU A 323 -7.80 9.06 -10.57
C LEU A 323 -6.79 10.21 -10.51
N VAL A 324 -7.02 11.30 -11.25
CA VAL A 324 -5.99 12.34 -11.45
C VAL A 324 -6.32 13.72 -10.90
N ASP A 325 -7.57 14.00 -10.55
CA ASP A 325 -7.95 15.33 -10.08
C ASP A 325 -7.51 15.55 -8.63
N PRO A 326 -6.95 16.74 -8.31
CA PRO A 326 -6.51 17.09 -6.95
C PRO A 326 -7.59 16.91 -5.87
N GLY A 327 -8.86 17.20 -6.20
CA GLY A 327 -9.99 17.06 -5.28
C GLY A 327 -10.48 15.61 -5.10
N ALA A 328 -9.85 14.65 -5.78
CA ALA A 328 -10.13 13.23 -5.69
C ALA A 328 -8.84 12.47 -5.30
N MET A 329 -8.43 11.47 -6.06
CA MET A 329 -7.23 10.68 -5.74
C MET A 329 -5.94 11.37 -6.17
N GLY A 330 -6.01 12.36 -7.07
CA GLY A 330 -4.86 12.91 -7.77
C GLY A 330 -3.78 13.47 -6.86
N ASP A 331 -4.16 14.20 -5.81
CA ASP A 331 -3.22 14.79 -4.84
C ASP A 331 -3.10 13.95 -3.56
N LEU A 332 -4.18 13.29 -3.12
CA LEU A 332 -4.18 12.49 -1.91
C LEU A 332 -3.22 11.30 -2.02
N PHE A 333 -3.29 10.57 -3.14
CA PHE A 333 -2.41 9.45 -3.44
C PHE A 333 -1.05 9.95 -3.90
N LYS A 334 -0.01 9.26 -3.42
CA LYS A 334 1.38 9.51 -3.76
C LYS A 334 1.96 8.28 -4.45
N VAL A 335 3.00 8.52 -5.23
CA VAL A 335 3.72 7.49 -5.97
C VAL A 335 5.20 7.64 -5.67
N LEU A 336 5.83 6.53 -5.32
CA LEU A 336 7.27 6.44 -5.10
C LEU A 336 7.82 5.21 -5.82
N ALA A 337 8.94 5.38 -6.53
CA ALA A 337 9.60 4.28 -7.22
C ALA A 337 11.00 4.05 -6.68
N PHE A 338 11.39 2.78 -6.70
CA PHE A 338 12.65 2.29 -6.17
C PHE A 338 13.33 1.45 -7.25
N THR A 339 14.64 1.61 -7.44
CA THR A 339 15.39 0.87 -8.46
C THR A 339 16.72 0.38 -7.94
N ALA A 340 17.07 -0.85 -8.33
CA ALA A 340 18.42 -1.34 -8.12
C ALA A 340 19.44 -0.39 -8.77
N PRO A 341 20.66 -0.23 -8.23
CA PRO A 341 21.64 0.73 -8.76
C PRO A 341 21.99 0.58 -10.25
N SER A 342 21.86 -0.62 -10.80
CA SER A 342 22.11 -0.91 -12.22
C SER A 342 20.90 -0.72 -13.13
N TRP A 343 19.73 -0.40 -12.56
CA TRP A 343 18.50 -0.22 -13.31
C TRP A 343 18.30 1.25 -13.71
N PRO A 344 17.60 1.52 -14.83
CA PRO A 344 17.36 2.87 -15.29
C PRO A 344 16.51 3.68 -14.30
N THR A 345 16.62 5.00 -14.36
CA THR A 345 15.70 5.90 -13.66
C THR A 345 14.25 5.64 -14.14
N PRO A 346 13.28 5.43 -13.25
CA PRO A 346 11.88 5.23 -13.62
C PRO A 346 11.28 6.46 -14.29
N ALA A 347 10.46 6.26 -15.32
CA ALA A 347 9.72 7.36 -15.95
C ALA A 347 8.55 7.84 -15.09
N GLY A 348 8.10 9.08 -15.33
CA GLY A 348 6.94 9.68 -14.69
C GLY A 348 7.25 10.48 -13.43
N PHE A 349 8.53 10.70 -13.11
CA PHE A 349 8.96 11.43 -11.92
C PHE A 349 9.68 12.74 -12.30
N LYS A 350 9.81 13.66 -11.34
CA LYS A 350 10.56 14.90 -11.55
C LYS A 350 12.06 14.60 -11.68
N GLY A 351 12.70 15.18 -12.70
CA GLY A 351 14.13 14.98 -12.98
C GLY A 351 14.41 13.96 -14.09
N ASP A 352 13.37 13.30 -14.62
CA ASP A 352 13.49 12.48 -15.82
C ASP A 352 13.79 13.40 -17.01
N ALA A 353 14.88 13.15 -17.72
CA ALA A 353 15.14 13.79 -19.00
C ALA A 353 14.05 13.32 -19.97
N ALA A 354 13.12 14.21 -20.30
CA ALA A 354 12.14 13.99 -21.36
C ALA A 354 12.80 13.89 -22.73
#